data_AF-A0A3M2XRJ1-F1
#
_entry.id   AF-A0A3M2XRJ1-F1
#
_cell.length_a   1.000
_cell.length_b   1.000
_cell.length_c   1.000
_cell.angle_alpha   90.00
_cell.angle_beta   90.00
_cell.angle_gamma   90.00
#
_symmetry.space_group_name_H-M   'P 1'
#
loop_
_entity.id
_entity.type
_entity.pdbx_description
1 polymer ?
#
loop_
_entity_poly.entity_id
_entity_poly.type
_entity_poly.pdbx_seq_one_letter_code
_entity_poly.pdbx_strand_id
1 'polypeptide(L)' 'QVANVGHTSIVQNAWHRGQSLSVHGCIYGIKDGRWKSLDVTISGFEQLPPQYRLRPQD' A
#
# COMPACT_ATOMS: atom_id res chain seq x y z
N GLN A 1 7.37 -5.43 -2.63
CA GLN A 1 6.24 -5.29 -3.56
C GLN A 1 5.17 -4.35 -2.98
N VAL A 2 4.54 -4.66 -1.84
CA VAL A 2 3.53 -3.77 -1.21
C VAL A 2 4.06 -2.37 -0.85
N ALA A 3 5.23 -2.29 -0.20
CA ALA A 3 5.85 -1.00 0.13
C ALA A 3 6.11 -0.15 -1.12
N ASN A 4 6.61 -0.76 -2.20
CA ASN A 4 6.88 -0.04 -3.46
C ASN A 4 5.60 0.55 -4.07
N VAL A 5 4.47 -0.16 -3.98
CA VAL A 5 3.17 0.35 -4.46
C VAL A 5 2.68 1.50 -3.58
N GLY A 6 2.82 1.38 -2.26
CA GLY A 6 2.50 2.45 -1.30
C GLY A 6 3.35 3.71 -1.49
N HIS A 7 4.55 3.61 -2.05
CA HIS A 7 5.44 4.75 -2.29
C HIS A 7 5.12 5.53 -3.57
N THR A 8 4.14 5.09 -4.38
CA THR A 8 3.78 5.80 -5.62
C THR A 8 2.97 7.06 -5.34
N SER A 9 3.19 8.11 -6.14
CA SER A 9 2.40 9.35 -6.07
C SER A 9 0.91 9.12 -6.28
N ILE A 10 0.54 8.10 -7.07
CA ILE A 10 -0.86 7.75 -7.34
C ILE A 10 -1.60 7.35 -6.04
N VAL A 11 -1.00 6.43 -5.26
CA VAL A 11 -1.59 5.93 -4.01
C VAL A 11 -1.56 7.02 -2.94
N GLN A 12 -0.45 7.75 -2.81
CA GLN A 12 -0.35 8.82 -1.82
C GLN A 12 -1.28 9.99 -2.10
N ASN A 13 -1.44 10.40 -3.36
CA ASN A 13 -2.41 11.43 -3.75
C ASN A 13 -3.86 10.97 -3.50
N ALA A 14 -4.13 9.66 -3.58
CA ALA A 14 -5.44 9.11 -3.23
C ALA A 14 -5.75 9.25 -1.75
N TRP A 15 -4.78 8.96 -0.90
CA TRP A 15 -4.94 9.19 0.52
C TRP A 15 -5.03 10.67 0.89
N HIS A 16 -4.25 11.55 0.24
CA HIS A 16 -4.30 12.99 0.50
C HIS A 16 -5.64 13.63 0.14
N ARG A 17 -6.32 13.16 -0.91
CA ARG A 17 -7.68 13.62 -1.26
C ARG A 17 -8.79 12.99 -0.43
N GLY A 18 -8.45 12.23 0.62
CA GLY A 18 -9.42 11.56 1.50
C GLY A 18 -10.09 10.33 0.87
N GLN A 19 -9.58 9.81 -0.25
CA GLN A 19 -10.14 8.61 -0.85
C GLN A 19 -9.73 7.37 -0.05
N SER A 20 -10.72 6.58 0.39
CA SER A 20 -10.48 5.29 1.04
C SER A 20 -9.85 4.31 0.05
N LEU A 21 -8.60 3.92 0.31
CA LEU A 21 -7.81 3.01 -0.52
C LEU A 21 -6.93 2.13 0.37
N SER A 22 -6.89 0.82 0.11
CA SER A 22 -6.04 -0.13 0.84
C SER A 22 -5.22 -0.97 -0.12
N VAL A 23 -3.95 -1.20 0.22
CA VAL A 23 -3.01 -2.03 -0.54
C VAL A 23 -2.71 -3.29 0.28
N HIS A 24 -3.04 -4.45 -0.27
CA HIS A 24 -2.87 -5.75 0.39
C HIS A 24 -1.72 -6.54 -0.23
N GLY A 25 -0.92 -7.19 0.61
CA GLY A 25 0.08 -8.16 0.17
C GLY A 25 -0.46 -9.57 0.26
N CYS A 26 -0.51 -10.28 -0.86
CA CYS A 26 -0.95 -11.66 -0.93
C CYS A 26 0.11 -12.51 -1.61
N ILE A 27 0.25 -13.77 -1.18
CA ILE A 27 1.07 -14.77 -1.85
C ILE A 27 0.19 -15.92 -2.31
N TYR A 28 0.43 -16.39 -3.53
CA TYR A 28 -0.26 -17.55 -4.09
C TYR A 28 0.70 -18.73 -4.14
N GLY A 29 0.34 -19.80 -3.44
CA GLY A 29 1.11 -21.04 -3.47
C GLY A 29 0.77 -21.85 -4.71
N ILE A 30 1.67 -21.89 -5.70
CA ILE A 30 1.48 -22.71 -6.91
C ILE A 30 1.44 -24.21 -6.63
N LYS A 31 1.97 -24.66 -5.47
CA LYS A 31 2.01 -26.06 -5.07
C LYS A 31 0.70 -26.54 -4.40
N ASP A 32 0.04 -25.66 -3.66
CA ASP A 32 -1.14 -26.00 -2.85
C ASP A 32 -2.40 -25.24 -3.27
N GLY A 33 -2.31 -24.35 -4.26
CA GLY A 33 -3.40 -23.54 -4.79
C GLY A 33 -3.95 -22.53 -3.78
N ARG A 34 -3.24 -22.28 -2.67
CA ARG A 34 -3.76 -21.45 -1.57
C ARG A 34 -3.37 -20.00 -1.76
N TRP A 35 -4.38 -19.14 -1.72
CA TRP A 35 -4.22 -17.70 -1.53
C TRP A 35 -3.99 -17.43 -0.05
N LYS A 36 -2.88 -16.79 0.31
CA LYS A 36 -2.58 -16.37 1.68
C LYS A 36 -2.35 -14.86 1.73
N SER A 37 -3.02 -14.19 2.68
CA SER A 37 -2.64 -12.83 3.09
C SER A 37 -1.27 -12.88 3.75
N LEU A 38 -0.43 -11.90 3.48
CA LEU A 38 0.85 -11.70 4.15
C LEU A 38 0.73 -10.72 5.34
N ASP A 39 -0.47 -10.24 5.63
CA ASP A 39 -0.80 -9.30 6.73
C ASP A 39 -0.01 -7.98 6.71
N VAL A 40 0.54 -7.62 5.56
CA VAL A 40 1.25 -6.36 5.30
C VAL A 40 0.33 -5.30 4.69
N THR A 41 -0.94 -5.27 5.09
CA THR A 41 -1.92 -4.33 4.53
C THR A 41 -1.59 -2.89 4.94
N ILE A 42 -1.52 -1.98 3.95
CA ILE A 42 -1.33 -0.53 4.16
C ILE A 42 -2.60 0.18 3.70
N SER A 43 -3.23 0.91 4.60
CA SER A 43 -4.53 1.59 4.41
C SER A 43 -4.45 3.12 4.48
N GLY A 44 -3.26 3.67 4.75
CA GLY A 44 -3.06 5.12 4.80
C GLY A 44 -1.59 5.53 4.77
N PHE A 45 -1.36 6.79 4.44
CA PHE A 45 -0.01 7.38 4.33
C PHE A 45 0.75 7.42 5.67
N GLU A 46 0.03 7.43 6.80
CA GLU A 46 0.61 7.39 8.15
C GLU A 46 1.39 6.09 8.41
N GLN A 47 0.99 5.00 7.78
CA GLN A 47 1.63 3.69 7.90
C GLN A 47 2.91 3.59 7.04
N LEU A 48 3.22 4.62 6.25
CA LEU A 48 4.49 4.71 5.52
C LEU A 48 5.58 5.33 6.41
N PRO A 49 6.84 4.85 6.29
CA PRO A 49 7.96 5.52 6.94
C PRO A 49 8.07 6.98 6.50
N PRO A 50 8.49 7.92 7.38
CA PRO A 50 8.53 9.35 7.07
C PRO A 50 9.32 9.70 5.81
N GLN A 51 10.36 8.92 5.50
CA GLN A 51 11.22 9.08 4.34
C GLN A 51 10.49 8.89 3.01
N TYR A 52 9.36 8.18 3.00
CA TYR A 52 8.58 7.85 1.81
C TYR A 52 7.26 8.61 1.74
N ARG A 53 6.97 9.51 2.68
CA ARG A 53 5.77 10.36 2.63
C ARG A 53 6.03 11.54 1.70
N LEU A 54 5.35 11.55 0.57
CA LEU A 54 5.29 12.69 -0.32
C LEU A 54 4.49 13.79 0.37
N ARG A 55 5.02 15.01 0.31
CA ARG A 55 4.27 16.20 0.70
C ARG A 55 3.20 16.45 -0.36
N PRO A 56 1.97 16.80 0.02
CA PRO A 56 0.96 17.22 -0.95
C PRO A 56 1.51 18.42 -1.73
N GLN A 57 1.36 18.36 -3.05
CA GLN A 57 1.70 19.48 -3.92
C GLN A 57 0.39 20.26 -4.12
N ASP A 58 0.36 21.50 -3.59
CA ASP A 58 -0.75 22.45 -3.77
C ASP A 58 -0.95 22.81 -5.25
#